data_AF-A0A522M5X4-F1
#
_entry.id   AF-A0A522M5X4-F1
#
_cell.length_a   1.000
_cell.length_b   1.000
_cell.length_c   1.000
_cell.angle_alpha   90.00
_cell.angle_beta   90.00
_cell.angle_gamma   90.00
#
_symmetry.space_group_name_H-M   'P 1'
#
loop_
_entity.id
_entity.type
_entity.pdbx_description
1 polymer ?
#
loop_
_entity_poly.entity_id
_entity_poly.type
_entity_poly.pdbx_seq_one_letter_code
_entity_poly.pdbx_strand_id
1 'polypeptide(L)'
;PEPEVLPVCEELGIGFVPWGPLGAGFLTGKIDATTTFDPSDFRTSFPRFTPEAREANRALVDLLAAIAKKKRAAPAQVALAWLLAQKPWIVPIPGTTKLHRLDENLGAVGVELTPADLREIEAAASKIAVQGARLPEAILKLSGR
;
A
#
# COMPACT_ATOMS: atom_id res chain seq x y z
N PRO A 1 3.36 6.53 9.76
CA PRO A 1 4.52 5.60 9.87
C PRO A 1 4.57 5.00 11.28
N GLU A 2 5.00 3.74 11.40
CA GLU A 2 5.21 3.02 12.66
C GLU A 2 6.36 3.69 13.45
N PRO A 3 6.06 4.60 14.40
CA PRO A 3 7.08 5.47 15.00
C PRO A 3 7.93 4.73 16.03
N GLU A 4 7.46 3.56 16.48
CA GLU A 4 8.10 2.73 17.50
C GLU A 4 8.74 1.48 16.89
N VAL A 5 8.03 0.76 16.01
CA VAL A 5 8.49 -0.54 15.50
C VAL A 5 9.65 -0.40 14.52
N LEU A 6 9.59 0.54 13.56
CA LEU A 6 10.63 0.65 12.53
C LEU A 6 11.99 1.09 13.09
N PRO A 7 12.07 2.07 14.02
CA PRO A 7 13.34 2.40 14.67
C PRO A 7 13.94 1.23 15.45
N VAL A 8 13.12 0.46 16.17
CA VAL A 8 13.60 -0.74 16.90
C VAL A 8 14.09 -1.82 15.93
N CYS A 9 13.40 -2.03 14.80
CA CYS A 9 13.88 -2.94 13.77
C CYS A 9 15.26 -2.53 13.23
N GLU A 10 15.47 -1.22 13.02
CA GLU A 10 16.75 -0.69 12.56
C GLU A 10 17.85 -0.86 13.61
N GLU A 11 17.58 -0.50 14.86
CA GLU A 11 18.51 -0.61 15.99
C GLU A 11 18.98 -2.05 16.22
N LEU A 12 18.04 -3.00 16.18
CA LEU A 12 18.29 -4.41 16.49
C LEU A 12 18.68 -5.27 15.26
N GLY A 13 18.72 -4.70 14.07
CA GLY A 13 19.01 -5.44 12.83
C GLY A 13 17.93 -6.45 12.46
N ILE A 14 16.65 -6.16 12.76
CA ILE A 14 15.50 -7.04 12.51
C ILE A 14 14.88 -6.72 11.15
N GLY A 15 14.64 -7.75 10.34
CA GLY A 15 13.86 -7.64 9.10
C GLY A 15 12.39 -7.32 9.37
N PHE A 16 11.80 -6.43 8.57
CA PHE A 16 10.40 -6.05 8.69
C PHE A 16 9.60 -6.48 7.47
N VAL A 17 8.54 -7.24 7.71
CA VAL A 17 7.67 -7.77 6.65
C VAL A 17 6.31 -7.07 6.74
N PRO A 18 6.03 -6.03 5.91
CA PRO A 18 4.76 -5.33 5.96
C PRO A 18 3.62 -6.23 5.48
N TRP A 19 2.61 -6.41 6.33
CA TRP A 19 1.38 -7.11 5.98
C TRP A 19 0.46 -6.24 5.11
N GLY A 20 -0.15 -6.84 4.09
CA GLY A 20 -1.08 -6.17 3.19
C GLY A 20 -0.48 -5.01 2.41
N PRO A 21 0.70 -5.16 1.75
CA PRO A 21 1.44 -4.06 1.14
C PRO A 21 0.69 -3.33 0.01
N LEU A 22 -0.35 -3.96 -0.56
CA LEU A 22 -1.20 -3.38 -1.61
C LEU A 22 -2.57 -2.89 -1.09
N GLY A 23 -2.76 -2.80 0.24
CA GLY A 23 -3.99 -2.30 0.85
C GLY A 23 -5.22 -3.12 0.47
N ALA A 24 -5.14 -4.45 0.55
CA ALA A 24 -6.20 -5.38 0.11
C ALA A 24 -6.67 -5.14 -1.35
N GLY A 25 -5.73 -4.75 -2.22
CA GLY A 25 -5.95 -4.50 -3.64
C GLY A 25 -6.29 -3.05 -3.98
N PHE A 26 -6.54 -2.19 -3.00
CA PHE A 26 -6.91 -0.78 -3.24
C PHE A 26 -5.83 -0.02 -4.03
N LEU A 27 -4.55 -0.19 -3.65
CA LEU A 27 -3.42 0.51 -4.27
C LEU A 27 -3.12 0.05 -5.71
N THR A 28 -3.80 -0.99 -6.20
CA THR A 28 -3.68 -1.44 -7.59
C THR A 28 -4.49 -0.58 -8.57
N GLY A 29 -5.40 0.26 -8.05
CA GLY A 29 -6.33 1.07 -8.84
C GLY A 29 -7.47 0.28 -9.50
N LYS A 30 -7.69 -0.98 -9.08
CA LYS A 30 -8.80 -1.83 -9.55
C LYS A 30 -10.07 -1.71 -8.71
N ILE A 31 -10.02 -0.94 -7.62
CA ILE A 31 -11.16 -0.66 -6.73
C ILE A 31 -11.42 0.84 -6.82
N ASP A 32 -12.61 1.20 -7.28
CA ASP A 32 -13.09 2.59 -7.35
C ASP A 32 -14.30 2.80 -6.43
N ALA A 33 -14.93 3.98 -6.44
CA ALA A 33 -16.09 4.29 -5.59
C ALA A 33 -17.35 3.46 -5.91
N THR A 34 -17.46 2.96 -7.15
CA THR A 34 -18.62 2.18 -7.62
C THR A 34 -18.48 0.68 -7.37
N THR A 35 -17.26 0.22 -7.06
CA THR A 35 -16.97 -1.19 -6.80
C THR A 35 -17.87 -1.72 -5.69
N THR A 36 -18.48 -2.88 -5.91
CA THR A 36 -19.25 -3.60 -4.90
C THR A 36 -18.48 -4.87 -4.52
N PHE A 37 -18.66 -5.29 -3.27
CA PHE A 37 -18.05 -6.52 -2.76
C PHE A 37 -19.15 -7.54 -2.49
N ASP A 38 -18.80 -8.82 -2.61
CA ASP A 38 -19.65 -9.88 -2.09
C ASP A 38 -19.87 -9.67 -0.58
N PRO A 39 -21.08 -9.92 -0.03
CA PRO A 39 -21.33 -9.76 1.41
C PRO A 39 -20.38 -10.55 2.32
N SER A 40 -19.81 -11.66 1.83
CA SER A 40 -18.83 -12.48 2.56
C SER A 40 -17.39 -11.96 2.45
N ASP A 41 -17.11 -10.96 1.61
CA ASP A 41 -15.78 -10.40 1.45
C ASP A 41 -15.38 -9.60 2.70
N PHE A 42 -14.22 -9.90 3.27
CA PHE A 42 -13.75 -9.26 4.50
C PHE A 42 -13.61 -7.73 4.37
N ARG A 43 -13.39 -7.20 3.15
CA ARG A 43 -13.28 -5.74 2.90
C ARG A 43 -14.56 -5.00 3.24
N THR A 44 -15.72 -5.67 3.24
CA THR A 44 -17.00 -5.08 3.68
C THR A 44 -16.95 -4.59 5.13
N SER A 45 -16.11 -5.20 5.98
CA SER A 45 -15.96 -4.83 7.38
C SER A 45 -14.93 -3.70 7.63
N PHE A 46 -14.16 -3.30 6.61
CA PHE A 46 -13.04 -2.39 6.76
C PHE A 46 -13.49 -0.94 6.52
N PRO A 47 -13.31 -0.02 7.48
CA PRO A 47 -13.81 1.36 7.34
C PRO A 47 -13.23 2.12 6.15
N ARG A 48 -12.02 1.78 5.69
CA ARG A 48 -11.41 2.39 4.49
C ARG A 48 -11.99 1.93 3.15
N PHE A 49 -12.94 0.99 3.16
CA PHE A 49 -13.63 0.50 1.96
C PHE A 49 -15.07 1.00 1.82
N THR A 50 -15.55 1.89 2.71
CA THR A 50 -16.82 2.59 2.46
C THR A 50 -16.74 3.41 1.17
N PRO A 51 -17.86 3.69 0.47
CA PRO A 51 -17.86 4.53 -0.72
C PRO A 51 -17.15 5.89 -0.50
N GLU A 52 -17.42 6.55 0.63
CA GLU A 52 -16.88 7.86 0.97
C GLU A 52 -15.36 7.78 1.19
N ALA A 53 -14.90 6.76 1.92
CA ALA A 53 -13.47 6.56 2.17
C ALA A 53 -12.72 6.19 0.89
N ARG A 54 -13.32 5.37 0.01
CA ARG A 54 -12.70 5.03 -1.29
C ARG A 54 -12.56 6.26 -2.18
N GLU A 55 -13.56 7.13 -2.20
CA GLU A 55 -13.51 8.38 -2.95
C GLU A 55 -12.44 9.32 -2.38
N ALA A 56 -12.43 9.53 -1.06
CA ALA A 56 -11.42 10.38 -0.42
C ALA A 56 -9.99 9.83 -0.62
N ASN A 57 -9.82 8.51 -0.56
CA ASN A 57 -8.53 7.85 -0.71
C ASN A 57 -8.10 7.68 -2.19
N ARG A 58 -8.95 8.05 -3.16
CA ARG A 58 -8.66 7.94 -4.60
C ARG A 58 -7.39 8.69 -4.99
N ALA A 59 -7.11 9.80 -4.33
CA ALA A 59 -5.89 10.59 -4.52
C ALA A 59 -4.60 9.75 -4.36
N LEU A 60 -4.58 8.72 -3.50
CA LEU A 60 -3.43 7.82 -3.38
C LEU A 60 -3.23 6.97 -4.65
N VAL A 61 -4.33 6.46 -5.20
CA VAL A 61 -4.31 5.66 -6.43
C VAL A 61 -3.87 6.52 -7.59
N ASP A 62 -4.37 7.75 -7.68
CA ASP A 62 -4.02 8.67 -8.76
C ASP A 62 -2.54 9.09 -8.69
N LEU A 63 -2.01 9.32 -7.48
CA LEU A 63 -0.58 9.54 -7.26
C LEU A 63 0.25 8.35 -7.77
N LEU A 64 -0.09 7.12 -7.35
CA LEU A 64 0.62 5.93 -7.80
C LEU A 64 0.53 5.75 -9.32
N ALA A 65 -0.63 6.02 -9.92
CA ALA A 65 -0.82 5.94 -11.36
C ALA A 65 0.04 6.96 -12.12
N ALA A 66 0.18 8.19 -11.60
CA ALA A 66 1.03 9.21 -12.20
C ALA A 66 2.51 8.80 -12.20
N ILE A 67 3.01 8.29 -11.07
CA ILE A 67 4.38 7.77 -10.96
C ILE A 67 4.57 6.53 -11.84
N ALA A 68 3.60 5.61 -11.83
CA ALA A 68 3.61 4.40 -12.65
C ALA A 68 3.75 4.72 -14.14
N LYS A 69 3.03 5.75 -14.63
CA LYS A 69 3.18 6.25 -16.00
C LYS A 69 4.59 6.75 -16.30
N LYS A 70 5.19 7.55 -15.40
CA LYS A 70 6.58 8.04 -15.56
C LYS A 70 7.58 6.87 -15.61
N LYS A 71 7.35 5.85 -14.79
CA LYS A 71 8.23 4.68 -14.65
C LYS A 71 7.94 3.54 -15.62
N ARG A 72 6.90 3.67 -16.46
CA ARG A 72 6.41 2.60 -17.35
C ARG A 72 6.15 1.29 -16.57
N ALA A 73 5.55 1.43 -15.40
CA ALA A 73 5.26 0.36 -14.46
C ALA A 73 3.75 0.29 -14.18
N ALA A 74 3.30 -0.76 -13.49
CA ALA A 74 1.96 -0.83 -12.91
C ALA A 74 1.89 -0.10 -11.56
N PRO A 75 0.73 0.43 -11.12
CA PRO A 75 0.59 1.05 -9.81
C PRO A 75 1.00 0.15 -8.64
N ALA A 76 0.68 -1.14 -8.73
CA ALA A 76 1.10 -2.15 -7.74
C ALA A 76 2.63 -2.26 -7.64
N GLN A 77 3.33 -2.19 -8.77
CA GLN A 77 4.79 -2.23 -8.79
C GLN A 77 5.40 -0.99 -8.14
N VAL A 78 4.83 0.20 -8.36
CA VAL A 78 5.28 1.43 -7.70
C VAL A 78 5.08 1.35 -6.19
N ALA A 79 3.93 0.84 -5.72
CA ALA A 79 3.66 0.69 -4.29
C ALA A 79 4.66 -0.28 -3.63
N LEU A 80 4.96 -1.40 -4.27
CA LEU A 80 5.93 -2.37 -3.77
C LEU A 80 7.37 -1.85 -3.84
N ALA A 81 7.75 -1.18 -4.93
CA ALA A 81 9.06 -0.55 -5.09
C ALA A 81 9.29 0.54 -4.04
N TRP A 82 8.25 1.32 -3.71
CA TRP A 82 8.32 2.32 -2.65
C TRP A 82 8.61 1.68 -1.29
N LEU A 83 7.98 0.54 -0.96
CA LEU A 83 8.27 -0.20 0.27
C LEU A 83 9.72 -0.73 0.30
N LEU A 84 10.16 -1.34 -0.80
CA LEU A 84 11.54 -1.85 -0.95
C LEU A 84 12.59 -0.73 -0.82
N ALA A 85 12.25 0.49 -1.25
CA ALA A 85 13.16 1.64 -1.21
C ALA A 85 13.29 2.29 0.19
N GLN A 86 12.41 1.98 1.15
CA GLN A 86 12.44 2.63 2.46
C GLN A 86 13.69 2.23 3.26
N LYS A 87 13.95 0.93 3.36
CA LYS A 87 15.11 0.36 4.07
C LYS A 87 15.44 -1.01 3.47
N PRO A 88 16.72 -1.42 3.43
CA PRO A 88 17.13 -2.70 2.83
C PRO A 88 16.60 -3.94 3.56
N TRP A 89 16.16 -3.79 4.82
CA TRP A 89 15.59 -4.86 5.65
C TRP A 89 14.05 -4.92 5.60
N ILE A 90 13.41 -4.09 4.77
CA ILE A 90 11.95 -4.16 4.55
C ILE A 90 11.67 -5.08 3.37
N VAL A 91 10.90 -6.15 3.62
CA VAL A 91 10.58 -7.17 2.60
C VAL A 91 9.06 -7.35 2.51
N PRO A 92 8.37 -6.69 1.56
CA PRO A 92 6.92 -6.87 1.40
C PRO A 92 6.58 -8.27 0.89
N ILE A 93 5.44 -8.79 1.35
CA ILE A 93 4.90 -10.10 0.95
C ILE A 93 3.59 -9.94 0.16
N PRO A 94 3.65 -9.48 -1.10
CA PRO A 94 2.45 -9.34 -1.91
C PRO A 94 1.83 -10.72 -2.21
N GLY A 95 0.61 -10.94 -1.72
CA GLY A 95 -0.13 -12.17 -1.97
C GLY A 95 -0.76 -12.20 -3.36
N THR A 96 -0.84 -13.38 -3.97
CA THR A 96 -1.57 -13.64 -5.21
C THR A 96 -1.90 -15.13 -5.36
N THR A 97 -2.99 -15.44 -6.06
CA THR A 97 -3.35 -16.81 -6.49
C THR A 97 -3.19 -17.02 -7.99
N LYS A 98 -2.73 -16.01 -8.74
CA LYS A 98 -2.63 -16.02 -10.20
C LYS A 98 -1.19 -15.76 -10.65
N LEU A 99 -0.70 -16.55 -11.61
CA LEU A 99 0.67 -16.48 -12.10
C LEU A 99 1.01 -15.11 -12.71
N HIS A 100 0.17 -14.57 -13.59
CA HIS A 100 0.42 -13.25 -14.18
C HIS A 100 0.50 -12.11 -13.15
N ARG A 101 -0.12 -12.27 -11.98
CA ARG A 101 0.00 -11.31 -10.86
C ARG A 101 1.28 -11.51 -10.08
N LEU A 102 1.81 -12.73 -10.01
CA LEU A 102 3.15 -12.97 -9.50
C LEU A 102 4.17 -12.26 -10.38
N ASP A 103 4.06 -12.41 -11.70
CA ASP A 103 4.95 -11.74 -12.66
C ASP A 103 4.85 -10.21 -12.55
N GLU A 104 3.63 -9.66 -12.43
CA GLU A 104 3.40 -8.24 -12.18
C GLU A 104 4.07 -7.77 -10.88
N ASN A 105 3.90 -8.50 -9.77
CA ASN A 105 4.52 -8.16 -8.48
C ASN A 105 6.06 -8.23 -8.54
N LEU A 106 6.62 -9.24 -9.20
CA LEU A 106 8.07 -9.40 -9.36
C LEU A 106 8.69 -8.23 -10.12
N GLY A 107 7.96 -7.67 -11.09
CA GLY A 107 8.42 -6.48 -11.83
C GLY A 107 8.65 -5.25 -10.95
N ALA A 108 8.15 -5.21 -9.71
CA ALA A 108 8.44 -4.13 -8.76
C ALA A 108 9.95 -3.99 -8.45
N VAL A 109 10.70 -5.10 -8.46
CA VAL A 109 12.15 -5.10 -8.19
C VAL A 109 12.92 -4.32 -9.27
N GLY A 110 12.39 -4.24 -10.48
CA GLY A 110 12.97 -3.47 -11.59
C GLY A 110 12.55 -2.00 -11.63
N VAL A 111 11.67 -1.53 -10.74
CA VAL A 111 11.22 -0.14 -10.71
C VAL A 111 12.18 0.69 -9.87
N GLU A 112 13.04 1.46 -10.54
CA GLU A 112 13.96 2.38 -9.88
C GLU A 112 13.26 3.68 -9.46
N LEU A 113 13.11 3.88 -8.16
CA LEU A 113 12.68 5.15 -7.56
C LEU A 113 13.91 5.93 -7.10
N THR A 114 14.20 7.03 -7.77
CA THR A 114 15.32 7.92 -7.41
C THR A 114 14.99 8.68 -6.13
N PRO A 115 15.99 9.28 -5.46
CA PRO A 115 15.74 10.16 -4.32
C PRO A 115 14.78 11.32 -4.63
N ALA A 116 14.73 11.78 -5.89
CA ALA A 116 13.78 12.80 -6.30
C ALA A 116 12.34 12.25 -6.38
N ASP A 117 12.16 11.04 -6.92
CA ASP A 117 10.85 10.37 -6.95
C ASP A 117 10.33 10.13 -5.53
N LEU A 118 11.18 9.66 -4.61
CA LEU A 118 10.78 9.41 -3.22
C LEU A 118 10.34 10.69 -2.52
N ARG A 119 11.04 11.81 -2.74
CA ARG A 119 10.62 13.12 -2.21
C ARG A 119 9.32 13.61 -2.84
N GLU A 120 9.12 13.39 -4.15
CA GLU A 120 7.87 13.73 -4.84
C GLU A 120 6.69 12.95 -4.23
N ILE A 121 6.85 11.63 -4.05
CA ILE A 121 5.85 10.75 -3.45
C ILE A 121 5.52 11.22 -2.03
N GLU A 122 6.53 11.45 -1.19
CA GLU A 122 6.32 11.90 0.20
C GLU A 122 5.60 13.26 0.27
N ALA A 123 6.05 14.23 -0.53
CA ALA A 123 5.46 15.56 -0.57
C ALA A 123 4.01 15.57 -1.10
N ALA A 124 3.66 14.64 -1.99
CA ALA A 124 2.29 14.48 -2.46
C ALA A 124 1.45 13.70 -1.44
N ALA A 125 1.95 12.58 -0.92
CA ALA A 125 1.25 11.71 0.02
C ALA A 125 0.93 12.41 1.34
N SER A 126 1.84 13.24 1.86
CA SER A 126 1.63 14.04 3.08
C SER A 126 0.45 15.02 3.00
N LYS A 127 -0.02 15.36 1.79
CA LYS A 127 -1.18 16.23 1.58
C LYS A 127 -2.49 15.45 1.48
N ILE A 128 -2.43 14.12 1.41
CA ILE A 128 -3.60 13.25 1.25
C ILE A 128 -4.07 12.81 2.63
N ALA A 129 -5.25 13.28 3.03
CA ALA A 129 -5.91 12.83 4.26
C ALA A 129 -6.58 11.47 4.02
N VAL A 130 -5.94 10.40 4.48
CA VAL A 130 -6.49 9.05 4.37
C VAL A 130 -7.69 8.87 5.29
N GLN A 131 -8.82 8.43 4.75
CA GLN A 131 -10.05 8.17 5.49
C GLN A 131 -10.29 6.68 5.73
N GLY A 132 -10.89 6.40 6.89
CA GLY A 132 -11.21 5.04 7.34
C GLY A 132 -10.02 4.33 7.98
N ALA A 133 -10.29 3.65 9.09
CA ALA A 133 -9.28 2.88 9.80
C ALA A 133 -8.76 1.69 8.96
N ARG A 134 -7.52 1.29 9.26
CA ARG A 134 -6.84 0.21 8.54
C ARG A 134 -7.46 -1.18 8.80
N LEU A 135 -8.08 -1.37 9.96
CA LEU A 135 -8.72 -2.60 10.38
C LEU A 135 -10.03 -2.24 11.09
N PRO A 136 -11.00 -3.17 11.19
CA PRO A 136 -12.16 -2.99 12.05
C PRO A 136 -11.73 -2.74 13.50
N GLU A 137 -12.52 -1.96 14.25
CA GLU A 137 -12.19 -1.57 15.63
C GLU A 137 -11.92 -2.78 16.54
N ALA A 138 -12.75 -3.82 16.43
CA ALA A 138 -12.58 -5.06 17.21
C ALA A 138 -11.23 -5.74 16.96
N ILE A 139 -10.69 -5.66 15.74
CA ILE A 139 -9.39 -6.24 15.38
C ILE A 139 -8.24 -5.31 15.80
N LEU A 140 -8.43 -3.99 15.71
CA LEU A 140 -7.42 -3.03 16.18
C LEU A 140 -7.12 -3.23 17.67
N LYS A 141 -8.16 -3.41 18.50
CA LYS A 141 -8.02 -3.66 19.95
C LYS A 141 -7.17 -4.90 20.28
N LEU A 142 -7.14 -5.89 19.39
CA LEU A 142 -6.31 -7.10 19.55
C LEU A 142 -4.83 -6.85 19.20
N SER A 143 -4.52 -5.76 18.48
CA SER A 143 -3.16 -5.42 18.06
C SER A 143 -2.38 -4.58 19.09
N GLY A 144 -2.89 -4.50 20.33
CA GLY A 144 -2.28 -3.69 21.41
C GLY A 144 -2.38 -2.18 21.16
N ARG A 145 -3.35 -1.76 20.33
CA ARG A 145 -3.64 -0.38 19.96
C ARG A 145 -5.12 -0.06 20.13
#